data_AF-A0A6G9I7L7-F1
#
_entry.id   AF-A0A6G9I7L7-F1
#
_cell.length_a   1.000
_cell.length_b   1.000
_cell.length_c   1.000
_cell.angle_alpha   90.00
_cell.angle_beta   90.00
_cell.angle_gamma   90.00
#
_symmetry.space_group_name_H-M   'P 1'
#
loop_
_entity.id
_entity.type
_entity.pdbx_description
1 polymer ?
#
loop_
_entity_poly.entity_id
_entity_poly.type
_entity_poly.pdbx_seq_one_letter_code
_entity_poly.pdbx_strand_id
1 'polypeptide(L)' 'MSSLQIPQGCIEYPDTEELIDQCHALAGAIDESDEQQSKDILFTLLKEKITVLRSCYLVEMNKLEQEWLDSTSGRCS' A
#
# COMPACT_ATOMS: atom_id res chain seq x y z
N MET A 1 -5.49 6.91 -37.41
CA MET A 1 -5.83 5.99 -36.30
C MET A 1 -4.70 6.08 -35.30
N SER A 2 -4.88 6.84 -34.22
CA SER A 2 -3.84 7.02 -33.22
C SER A 2 -4.16 6.10 -32.05
N SER A 3 -3.39 5.03 -31.87
CA SER A 3 -3.48 4.23 -30.65
C SER A 3 -2.91 5.06 -29.51
N LEU A 4 -3.73 5.29 -28.49
CA LEU A 4 -3.25 5.79 -27.21
C LEU A 4 -2.44 4.67 -26.58
N GLN A 5 -1.12 4.72 -26.76
CA GLN A 5 -0.19 3.90 -26.01
C GLN A 5 -0.21 4.41 -24.56
N ILE A 6 -0.87 3.66 -23.68
CA ILE A 6 -0.77 3.87 -22.24
C ILE A 6 0.68 3.54 -21.86
N PRO A 7 1.46 4.47 -21.28
CA PRO A 7 2.79 4.15 -20.80
C PRO A 7 2.65 3.07 -19.73
N GLN A 8 3.28 1.91 -19.93
CA GLN A 8 3.53 0.96 -18.85
C GLN A 8 4.57 1.60 -17.93
N GLY A 9 4.11 2.54 -17.10
CA GLY A 9 4.88 3.06 -15.99
C GLY A 9 5.05 1.92 -14.99
N CYS A 10 6.29 1.54 -14.71
CA CYS A 10 6.63 0.73 -13.56
C CYS A 10 5.91 1.33 -12.35
N ILE A 11 4.89 0.63 -11.85
CA ILE A 11 4.36 0.93 -10.52
C ILE A 11 5.47 0.42 -9.58
N GLU A 12 6.44 1.28 -9.28
CA GLU A 12 7.36 1.02 -8.18
C GLU A 12 6.49 0.93 -6.95
N TYR A 13 6.33 -0.29 -6.43
CA TYR A 13 5.69 -0.48 -5.15
C TYR A 13 6.50 0.28 -4.12
N PRO A 14 5.85 1.02 -3.21
CA PRO A 14 6.57 1.63 -2.12
C PRO A 14 7.20 0.52 -1.28
N ASP A 15 8.37 0.81 -0.71
CA ASP A 15 8.99 -0.07 0.27
C ASP A 15 8.06 -0.20 1.49
N THR A 16 7.44 -1.37 1.61
CA THR A 16 6.46 -1.61 2.67
C THR A 16 7.11 -1.75 4.04
N GLU A 17 8.37 -2.19 4.13
CA GLU A 17 9.10 -2.26 5.39
C GLU A 17 9.40 -0.84 5.88
N GLU A 18 9.88 0.03 4.99
CA GLU A 18 10.12 1.44 5.32
C GLU A 18 8.81 2.15 5.74
N LEU A 19 7.70 1.88 5.05
CA LEU A 19 6.39 2.44 5.41
C LEU A 19 5.91 1.96 6.78
N ILE A 20 6.18 0.71 7.16
CA ILE A 20 5.84 0.16 8.48
C ILE A 20 6.70 0.85 9.56
N ASP A 21 8.00 1.02 9.33
CA ASP A 21 8.89 1.73 10.25
C ASP A 21 8.45 3.18 10.46
N GLN A 22 8.05 3.86 9.39
CA GLN A 22 7.48 5.22 9.47
C GLN A 22 6.15 5.25 10.24
N CYS A 23 5.30 4.22 10.13
CA CYS A 23 4.08 4.11 10.94
C CYS A 23 4.42 3.97 12.43
N HIS A 24 5.42 3.16 12.77
CA HIS A 24 5.89 3.01 14.16
C HIS A 24 6.45 4.31 14.71
N ALA A 25 7.27 5.03 13.93
CA ALA A 25 7.82 6.32 14.33
C ALA A 25 6.72 7.37 14.57
N LEU A 26 5.70 7.42 13.71
CA LEU A 26 4.55 8.31 13.89
C LEU A 26 3.73 7.96 15.12
N ALA A 27 3.50 6.66 15.39
CA ALA A 27 2.79 6.23 16.60
C ALA A 27 3.53 6.66 17.87
N GLY A 28 4.87 6.47 17.91
CA GLY A 28 5.70 6.96 19.02
C GLY A 28 5.61 8.48 19.18
N ALA A 29 5.71 9.24 18.09
CA ALA A 29 5.62 10.69 18.13
C ALA A 29 4.24 11.20 18.59
N ILE A 30 3.15 10.47 18.30
CA ILE A 30 1.80 10.79 18.79
C ILE A 30 1.72 10.58 20.32
N ASP A 31 2.28 9.47 20.81
CA ASP A 31 2.29 9.15 22.23
C ASP A 31 3.12 10.16 23.04
N GLU A 32 4.25 10.62 22.49
CA GLU A 32 5.16 11.59 23.12
C GLU A 32 4.73 13.05 22.99
N SER A 33 3.81 13.38 22.07
CA SER A 33 3.33 14.75 21.90
C SER A 33 2.40 15.15 23.04
N ASP A 34 2.48 16.39 23.52
CA ASP A 34 1.51 16.95 24.49
C ASP A 34 0.48 17.88 23.82
N GLU A 35 0.75 18.30 22.58
CA GLU A 35 -0.07 19.28 21.87
C GLU A 35 -1.11 18.58 20.99
N GLN A 36 -2.40 18.81 21.28
CA GLN A 36 -3.49 18.16 20.56
C GLN A 36 -3.46 18.43 19.04
N GLN A 37 -3.13 19.65 18.63
CA GLN A 37 -3.05 20.00 17.21
C GLN A 37 -1.94 19.19 16.50
N SER A 38 -0.79 19.05 17.14
CA SER A 38 0.32 18.24 16.63
C SER A 38 -0.08 16.76 16.53
N LYS A 39 -0.81 16.23 17.53
CA LYS A 39 -1.37 14.87 17.47
C LYS A 39 -2.31 14.68 16.29
N ASP A 40 -3.22 15.62 16.05
CA ASP A 40 -4.20 15.50 14.97
C ASP A 40 -3.53 15.44 13.59
N ILE A 41 -2.48 16.23 13.38
CA ILE A 41 -1.67 16.21 12.16
C ILE A 41 -0.95 14.86 12.02
N LEU A 42 -0.28 14.39 13.08
CA LEU A 42 0.44 13.12 13.08
C LEU A 42 -0.50 11.92 12.87
N PHE A 43 -1.69 11.93 13.47
CA PHE A 43 -2.73 10.92 13.25
C PHE A 43 -3.18 10.89 11.78
N THR A 44 -3.32 12.06 11.17
CA THR A 44 -3.69 12.16 9.76
C THR A 44 -2.62 11.51 8.87
N LEU A 45 -1.35 11.84 9.10
CA LEU A 45 -0.22 11.24 8.38
C LEU A 45 -0.13 9.72 8.60
N LEU A 46 -0.34 9.25 9.84
CA LEU A 46 -0.33 7.82 10.14
C LEU A 46 -1.46 7.09 9.38
N LYS A 47 -2.66 7.68 9.33
CA LYS A 47 -3.80 7.12 8.61
C LYS A 47 -3.54 7.02 7.11
N GLU A 48 -2.90 8.03 6.52
CA GLU A 48 -2.50 8.00 5.11
C GLU A 48 -1.55 6.84 4.82
N LYS A 49 -0.51 6.66 5.64
CA LYS A 49 0.46 5.55 5.46
C LYS A 49 -0.19 4.17 5.62
N ILE A 50 -1.06 3.99 6.62
CA ILE A 50 -1.83 2.75 6.80
C ILE A 50 -2.72 2.47 5.57
N THR A 51 -3.28 3.52 4.97
CA THR A 51 -4.11 3.39 3.76
C THR A 51 -3.29 2.91 2.56
N VAL A 52 -2.05 3.41 2.41
CA VAL A 52 -1.11 2.91 1.40
C VAL A 52 -0.79 1.44 1.64
N LEU A 53 -0.39 1.06 2.86
CA LEU A 53 -0.08 -0.33 3.19
C LEU A 53 -1.26 -1.29 2.92
N ARG A 54 -2.48 -0.90 3.27
CA ARG A 54 -3.69 -1.66 2.94
C ARG A 54 -3.88 -1.82 1.43
N SER A 55 -3.59 -0.77 0.67
CA SER A 55 -3.71 -0.80 -0.78
C SER A 55 -2.68 -1.76 -1.38
N CYS A 56 -1.43 -1.72 -0.91
CA CYS A 56 -0.39 -2.68 -1.30
C CYS A 56 -0.83 -4.12 -1.03
N TYR A 57 -1.33 -4.41 0.19
CA TYR A 57 -1.84 -5.74 0.54
C TYR A 57 -2.94 -6.23 -0.40
N LEU A 58 -3.94 -5.39 -0.69
CA LEU A 58 -5.04 -5.76 -1.57
C LEU A 58 -4.55 -6.09 -2.99
N VAL A 59 -3.57 -5.34 -3.50
CA VAL A 59 -3.03 -5.64 -4.83
C VAL A 59 -2.28 -6.97 -4.83
N GLU A 60 -1.46 -7.25 -3.82
CA GLU A 60 -0.76 -8.54 -3.72
C GLU A 60 -1.73 -9.71 -3.55
N MET A 61 -2.79 -9.55 -2.75
CA MET A 61 -3.83 -10.57 -2.63
C MET A 61 -4.54 -10.84 -3.95
N ASN A 62 -4.87 -9.80 -4.71
CA ASN A 62 -5.48 -9.96 -6.03
C ASN A 62 -4.55 -10.68 -7.01
N LYS A 63 -3.23 -10.40 -6.98
CA LYS A 63 -2.25 -11.12 -7.81
C LYS A 63 -2.24 -12.62 -7.48
N LEU A 64 -2.16 -12.96 -6.20
CA LEU A 64 -2.16 -14.36 -5.74
C LEU A 64 -3.45 -15.09 -6.14
N GLU A 65 -4.60 -14.40 -6.06
CA GLU A 65 -5.87 -14.98 -6.50
C GLU A 65 -5.89 -15.25 -8.01
N GLN A 66 -5.39 -14.31 -8.84
CA GLN A 66 -5.29 -14.51 -10.29
C GLN A 66 -4.33 -15.66 -10.63
N GLU A 67 -3.15 -15.72 -10.01
CA GLU A 67 -2.19 -16.81 -10.22
C GLU A 67 -2.80 -18.18 -9.86
N TRP A 68 -3.60 -18.23 -8.79
CA TRP A 68 -4.30 -19.44 -8.39
C TRP A 68 -5.37 -19.86 -9.42
N LEU A 69 -6.18 -18.92 -9.92
CA LEU A 69 -7.18 -19.17 -10.96
C LEU A 69 -6.54 -19.66 -12.28
N ASP A 70 -5.42 -19.07 -12.67
CA ASP A 70 -4.66 -19.49 -13.86
C ASP A 70 -4.08 -20.90 -13.68
N SER A 71 -3.60 -21.24 -12.49
CA SER A 71 -3.03 -22.58 -12.20
C SER A 71 -4.07 -23.71 -12.20
N THR A 72 -5.34 -23.39 -11.93
CA THR A 72 -6.44 -24.36 -11.85
C THR A 72 -7.22 -24.50 -13.15
N SER A 73 -7.24 -23.46 -13.99
CA SER A 73 -7.87 -23.47 -15.31
C SER A 73 -7.07 -24.23 -16.38
N GLY A 74 -5.76 -24.42 -16.21
CA GLY A 74 -4.91 -25.20 -17.10
C GLY A 74 -5.00 -26.74 -16.99
N ARG A 75 -5.89 -27.30 -16.16
CA ARG A 75 -6.00 -28.76 -15.89
C ARG A 75 -7.08 -29.51 -16.68
N CYS A 76 -7.74 -28.86 -17.63
CA CYS A 76 -8.63 -29.53 -18.59
C CYS A 76 -8.06 -29.38 -20.01
N SER A 77 -7.09 -30.23 -20.36
CA SER A 77 -6.66 -30.49 -21.74
C SER A 77 -6.48 -31.98 -21.91
#